data_AF-A0A378JXQ8-F1
#
_entry.id   AF-A0A378JXQ8-F1
#
_cell.length_a   1.000
_cell.length_b   1.000
_cell.length_c   1.000
_cell.angle_alpha   90.00
_cell.angle_beta   90.00
_cell.angle_gamma   90.00
#
_symmetry.space_group_name_H-M   'P 1'
#
loop_
_entity.id
_entity.type
_entity.pdbx_description
1 polymer ?
#
loop_
_entity_poly.entity_id
_entity_poly.type
_entity_poly.pdbx_seq_one_letter_code
_entity_poly.pdbx_strand_id
1 'polypeptide(L)'
;MIRFLFAAQMLMCLINNVSALPWYHQSYKIQKSLSHTIAKPQAQQLNFSGIWEGECDNNPAVDITIKQDGTQFRISYGFMEEQYELGEIKSNSSSNSNETKLNTTTVRWSNDYSALIFINTDFFVNQAGSLNVFFSKVTMTLMGSQLLIKGHYYHSDGSIDDVNEDVISCVYHHK
;
A
#
# COMPACT_ATOMS: atom_id res chain seq x y z
N MET A 1 -56.36 -5.49 18.06
CA MET A 1 -56.00 -6.05 16.74
C MET A 1 -55.18 -5.12 15.84
N ILE A 2 -55.31 -3.79 15.93
CA ILE A 2 -54.63 -2.84 15.01
C ILE A 2 -53.09 -2.75 15.20
N ARG A 3 -52.56 -3.04 16.39
CA ARG A 3 -51.11 -2.95 16.67
C ARG A 3 -50.26 -4.05 16.02
N PHE A 4 -50.83 -5.22 15.74
CA PHE A 4 -50.10 -6.32 15.08
C PHE A 4 -49.99 -6.13 13.56
N LEU A 5 -50.94 -5.41 12.95
CA LEU A 5 -50.94 -5.11 11.51
C LEU A 5 -49.83 -4.11 11.12
N PHE A 6 -49.52 -3.15 11.99
CA PHE A 6 -48.43 -2.19 11.76
C PHE A 6 -47.03 -2.82 11.85
N ALA A 7 -46.83 -3.77 12.77
CA ALA A 7 -45.56 -4.48 12.89
C ALA A 7 -45.26 -5.36 11.67
N ALA A 8 -46.29 -5.99 11.08
CA ALA A 8 -46.15 -6.79 9.87
C ALA A 8 -45.83 -5.94 8.62
N GLN A 9 -46.39 -4.73 8.50
CA GLN A 9 -46.07 -3.81 7.40
C GLN A 9 -44.65 -3.23 7.50
N MET A 10 -44.17 -2.91 8.71
CA MET A 10 -42.80 -2.43 8.90
C MET A 10 -41.75 -3.50 8.56
N LEU A 11 -42.03 -4.79 8.82
CA LEU A 11 -41.10 -5.88 8.50
C LEU A 11 -40.98 -6.11 6.98
N MET A 12 -42.07 -5.97 6.20
CA MET A 12 -42.01 -6.12 4.74
C MET A 12 -41.27 -4.98 4.03
N CYS A 13 -41.30 -3.76 4.58
CA CYS A 13 -40.53 -2.63 4.03
C CYS A 13 -39.01 -2.78 4.21
N LEU A 14 -38.56 -3.51 5.23
CA LEU A 14 -37.13 -3.75 5.46
C LEU A 14 -36.55 -4.78 4.48
N ILE A 15 -37.35 -5.77 4.05
CA ILE A 15 -36.87 -6.84 3.17
C ILE A 15 -36.70 -6.35 1.72
N ASN A 16 -37.55 -5.42 1.27
CA ASN A 16 -37.47 -4.87 -0.09
C ASN A 16 -36.29 -3.91 -0.31
N ASN A 17 -35.71 -3.34 0.75
CA ASN A 17 -34.57 -2.41 0.64
C ASN A 17 -33.19 -3.09 0.69
N VAL A 18 -33.10 -4.36 1.11
CA VAL A 18 -31.83 -5.11 1.07
C VAL A 18 -31.35 -5.30 -0.38
N SER A 19 -32.29 -5.42 -1.32
CA SER A 19 -32.04 -5.58 -2.75
C SER A 19 -31.63 -4.30 -3.48
N ALA A 20 -31.74 -3.13 -2.84
CA ALA A 20 -31.36 -1.84 -3.40
C ALA A 20 -29.90 -1.45 -3.07
N LEU A 21 -29.21 -2.28 -2.29
CA LEU A 21 -27.83 -2.04 -1.90
C LEU A 21 -26.88 -2.40 -3.06
N PRO A 22 -26.10 -1.43 -3.59
CA PRO A 22 -25.28 -1.65 -4.78
C PRO A 22 -24.19 -2.72 -4.60
N TRP A 23 -23.86 -3.09 -3.36
CA TRP A 23 -22.89 -4.13 -3.03
C TRP A 23 -23.46 -5.55 -3.06
N TYR A 24 -24.78 -5.75 -3.01
CA TYR A 24 -25.39 -7.09 -3.07
C TYR A 24 -25.44 -7.65 -4.50
N HIS A 25 -25.53 -6.78 -5.52
CA HIS A 25 -25.46 -7.20 -6.92
C HIS A 25 -24.02 -7.57 -7.36
N GLN A 26 -23.00 -7.09 -6.64
CA GLN A 26 -21.60 -7.37 -6.95
C GLN A 26 -21.26 -8.85 -6.71
N SER A 27 -21.74 -9.44 -5.61
CA SER A 27 -21.43 -10.81 -5.23
C SER A 27 -22.00 -11.86 -6.17
N TYR A 28 -23.20 -11.64 -6.75
CA TYR A 28 -23.81 -12.60 -7.67
C TYR A 28 -23.21 -12.57 -9.08
N LYS A 29 -22.70 -11.42 -9.54
CA LYS A 29 -22.00 -11.33 -10.84
C LYS A 29 -20.57 -11.87 -10.78
N ILE A 30 -19.93 -11.86 -9.60
CA ILE A 30 -18.57 -12.41 -9.43
C ILE A 30 -18.56 -13.93 -9.60
N GLN A 31 -19.63 -14.64 -9.19
CA GLN A 31 -19.61 -16.10 -9.16
C GLN A 31 -19.79 -16.78 -10.54
N LYS A 32 -20.27 -16.07 -11.57
CA LYS A 32 -20.56 -16.64 -12.89
C LYS A 32 -19.52 -16.35 -13.99
N SER A 33 -18.40 -15.70 -13.65
CA SER A 33 -17.26 -15.50 -14.59
C SER A 33 -15.98 -16.28 -14.22
N LEU A 34 -16.03 -17.13 -13.18
CA LEU A 34 -14.96 -18.06 -12.83
C LEU A 34 -14.99 -19.31 -13.72
N SER A 35 -14.81 -19.14 -15.02
CA SER A 35 -14.45 -20.22 -15.96
C SER A 35 -13.82 -19.62 -17.22
N HIS A 36 -12.84 -18.75 -17.02
CA HIS A 36 -11.77 -18.61 -17.99
C HIS A 36 -10.49 -18.63 -17.17
N THR A 37 -9.90 -19.82 -17.07
CA THR A 37 -8.49 -19.96 -16.75
C THR A 37 -7.74 -19.32 -17.90
N ILE A 38 -7.67 -17.99 -17.90
CA ILE A 38 -6.54 -17.29 -18.46
C ILE A 38 -5.41 -17.80 -17.58
N ALA A 39 -4.65 -18.76 -18.08
CA ALA A 39 -3.33 -19.03 -17.55
C ALA A 39 -2.64 -17.66 -17.57
N LYS A 40 -2.62 -16.97 -16.42
CA LYS A 40 -1.69 -15.87 -16.24
C LYS A 40 -0.36 -16.49 -16.63
N PRO A 41 0.40 -15.91 -17.57
CA PRO A 41 1.79 -16.31 -17.70
C PRO A 41 2.32 -16.29 -16.27
N GLN A 42 2.94 -17.39 -15.84
CA GLN A 42 3.77 -17.40 -14.64
C GLN A 42 4.83 -16.33 -14.92
N ALA A 43 4.50 -15.07 -14.63
CA ALA A 43 5.42 -13.96 -14.72
C ALA A 43 6.51 -14.37 -13.75
N GLN A 44 7.67 -14.68 -14.31
CA GLN A 44 8.80 -15.21 -13.58
C GLN A 44 9.07 -14.22 -12.46
N GLN A 45 8.70 -14.60 -11.24
CA GLN A 45 8.77 -13.68 -10.11
C GLN A 45 10.23 -13.30 -9.94
N LEU A 46 10.53 -12.01 -10.17
CA LEU A 46 11.88 -11.51 -10.08
C LEU A 46 12.38 -11.71 -8.64
N ASN A 47 13.64 -12.11 -8.51
CA ASN A 47 14.30 -12.27 -7.24
C ASN A 47 15.12 -11.03 -6.94
N PHE A 48 14.69 -10.25 -5.95
CA PHE A 48 15.36 -9.02 -5.52
C PHE A 48 16.47 -9.28 -4.49
N SER A 49 16.63 -10.53 -4.04
CA SER A 49 17.59 -10.87 -2.99
C SER A 49 19.02 -10.58 -3.43
N GLY A 50 19.80 -9.97 -2.55
CA GLY A 50 21.17 -9.59 -2.82
C GLY A 50 21.69 -8.50 -1.89
N ILE A 51 22.97 -8.18 -2.05
CA ILE A 51 23.59 -7.00 -1.46
C ILE A 51 23.78 -6.01 -2.61
N TRP A 52 23.35 -4.78 -2.38
CA TRP A 52 23.20 -3.74 -3.37
C TRP A 52 23.97 -2.51 -2.90
N GLU A 53 24.94 -2.07 -3.69
CA GLU A 53 25.77 -0.88 -3.43
C GLU A 53 25.42 0.18 -4.48
N GLY A 54 25.23 1.44 -4.05
CA GLY A 54 24.64 2.43 -4.94
C GLY A 54 24.74 3.87 -4.48
N GLU A 55 24.08 4.73 -5.25
CA GLU A 55 24.05 6.17 -5.07
C GLU A 55 22.64 6.70 -5.31
N CYS A 56 22.30 7.80 -4.63
CA CYS A 56 21.05 8.53 -4.78
C CYS A 56 21.37 9.97 -5.19
N ASP A 57 20.76 10.46 -6.27
CA ASP A 57 20.95 11.83 -6.77
C ASP A 57 22.45 12.24 -6.87
N ASN A 58 23.30 11.30 -7.29
CA ASN A 58 24.77 11.41 -7.41
C ASN A 58 25.54 11.49 -6.08
N ASN A 59 24.93 11.14 -4.96
CA ASN A 59 25.59 11.03 -3.65
C ASN A 59 25.67 9.56 -3.22
N PRO A 60 26.78 9.13 -2.59
CA PRO A 60 26.88 7.77 -2.05
C PRO A 60 25.70 7.45 -1.14
N ALA A 61 25.03 6.33 -1.41
CA ALA A 61 23.92 5.84 -0.62
C ALA A 61 24.38 4.71 0.31
N VAL A 62 23.59 4.43 1.34
CA VAL A 62 23.84 3.28 2.21
C VAL A 62 23.54 1.99 1.43
N ASP A 63 24.42 1.00 1.57
CA ASP A 63 24.23 -0.35 1.02
C ASP A 63 22.90 -0.94 1.49
N ILE A 64 22.21 -1.62 0.57
CA ILE A 64 20.94 -2.29 0.82
C ILE A 64 21.15 -3.79 0.80
N THR A 65 20.63 -4.50 1.79
CA THR A 65 20.50 -5.95 1.73
C THR A 65 19.04 -6.34 1.61
N ILE A 66 18.70 -7.10 0.57
CA ILE A 66 17.35 -7.62 0.37
C ILE A 66 17.37 -9.13 0.57
N LYS A 67 16.42 -9.65 1.35
CA LYS A 67 16.13 -11.08 1.47
C LYS A 67 14.67 -11.31 1.12
N GLN A 68 14.42 -12.05 0.04
CA GLN A 68 13.10 -12.43 -0.41
C GLN A 68 12.86 -13.93 -0.12
N ASP A 69 11.76 -14.23 0.57
CA ASP A 69 11.30 -15.59 0.82
C ASP A 69 9.81 -15.68 0.45
N GLY A 70 9.53 -16.19 -0.75
CA GLY A 70 8.18 -16.23 -1.31
C GLY A 70 7.57 -14.83 -1.44
N THR A 71 6.62 -14.52 -0.57
CA THR A 71 5.91 -13.23 -0.49
C THR A 71 6.49 -12.27 0.56
N GLN A 72 7.45 -12.73 1.36
CA GLN A 72 8.10 -11.96 2.42
C GLN A 72 9.37 -11.29 1.91
N PHE A 73 9.53 -10.03 2.30
CA PHE A 73 10.71 -9.22 2.00
C PHE A 73 11.27 -8.67 3.30
N ARG A 74 12.57 -8.84 3.50
CA ARG A 74 13.34 -8.15 4.53
C ARG A 74 14.34 -7.27 3.85
N ILE A 75 14.27 -5.97 4.11
CA ILE A 75 15.15 -4.99 3.49
C ILE A 75 15.90 -4.26 4.59
N SER A 76 17.23 -4.34 4.53
CA SER A 76 18.12 -3.72 5.49
C SER A 76 18.84 -2.54 4.82
N TYR A 77 18.83 -1.39 5.49
CA TYR A 77 19.52 -0.16 5.08
C TYR A 77 20.40 0.30 6.25
N GLY A 78 21.69 -0.05 6.21
CA GLY A 78 22.60 0.22 7.33
C GLY A 78 22.18 -0.50 8.62
N PHE A 79 21.73 0.26 9.63
CA PHE A 79 21.31 -0.27 10.94
C PHE A 79 19.78 -0.48 11.06
N MET A 80 19.01 -0.13 10.03
CA MET A 80 17.56 -0.35 10.00
C MET A 80 17.22 -1.58 9.17
N GLU A 81 16.29 -2.40 9.65
CA GLU A 81 15.68 -3.49 8.88
C GLU A 81 14.17 -3.34 8.90
N GLU A 82 13.57 -3.40 7.72
CA GLU A 82 12.12 -3.38 7.53
C GLU A 82 11.67 -4.71 6.95
N GLN A 83 10.48 -5.15 7.39
CA GLN A 83 9.89 -6.40 6.95
C GLN A 83 8.56 -6.10 6.27
N TYR A 84 8.31 -6.74 5.12
CA TYR A 84 7.10 -6.56 4.33
C TYR A 84 6.56 -7.90 3.84
N GLU A 85 5.25 -7.96 3.65
CA GLU A 85 4.54 -9.09 3.07
C GLU A 85 3.75 -8.57 1.87
N LEU A 86 3.84 -9.25 0.72
CA LEU A 86 3.13 -8.83 -0.49
C LEU A 86 1.62 -8.87 -0.31
N GLY A 87 0.96 -7.75 -0.66
CA GLY A 87 -0.48 -7.61 -0.56
C GLY A 87 -0.99 -7.36 0.87
N GLU A 88 -0.13 -7.38 1.88
CA GLU A 88 -0.49 -6.97 3.23
C GLU A 88 -0.59 -5.44 3.31
N ILE A 89 -1.48 -4.97 4.17
CA ILE A 89 -1.53 -3.58 4.63
C ILE A 89 -1.09 -3.62 6.09
N LYS A 90 0.15 -3.19 6.36
CA LYS A 90 0.63 -2.98 7.73
C LYS A 90 0.11 -1.65 8.21
N SER A 91 -0.48 -1.62 9.40
CA SER A 91 -1.04 -0.40 9.99
C SER A 91 -0.58 -0.28 11.43
N ASN A 92 0.03 0.85 11.75
CA ASN A 92 0.46 1.21 13.09
C ASN A 92 -0.26 2.48 13.51
N SER A 93 -0.89 2.47 14.68
CA SER A 93 -1.51 3.66 15.24
C SER A 93 -1.01 3.90 16.65
N SER A 94 -0.85 5.17 17.01
CA SER A 94 -0.52 5.61 18.36
C SER A 94 -1.32 6.86 18.69
N SER A 95 -1.65 7.02 19.96
CA SER A 95 -2.30 8.22 20.46
C SER A 95 -1.76 8.51 21.86
N ASN A 96 -1.34 9.74 22.08
CA ASN A 96 -0.89 10.26 23.36
C ASN A 96 -1.44 11.68 23.55
N SER A 97 -1.08 12.34 24.67
CA SER A 97 -1.57 13.69 24.98
C SER A 97 -1.18 14.75 23.94
N ASN A 98 -0.17 14.46 23.12
CA ASN A 98 0.47 15.42 22.23
C ASN A 98 0.16 15.15 20.75
N GLU A 99 -0.12 13.91 20.40
CA GLU A 99 -0.21 13.47 19.02
C GLU A 99 -1.12 12.24 18.89
N THR A 100 -1.89 12.20 17.80
CA THR A 100 -2.49 10.97 17.30
C THR A 100 -1.92 10.70 15.92
N LYS A 101 -1.36 9.50 15.73
CA LYS A 101 -0.65 9.08 14.53
C LYS A 101 -1.22 7.77 13.99
N LEU A 102 -1.35 7.68 12.68
CA LEU A 102 -1.75 6.48 11.94
C LEU A 102 -0.85 6.35 10.70
N ASN A 103 -0.05 5.30 10.66
CA ASN A 103 0.79 4.95 9.53
C ASN A 103 0.27 3.67 8.88
N THR A 104 0.15 3.65 7.56
CA THR A 104 -0.07 2.43 6.79
C THR A 104 0.98 2.25 5.70
N THR A 105 1.41 1.00 5.52
CA THR A 105 2.34 0.59 4.47
C THR A 105 1.76 -0.60 3.71
N THR A 106 1.81 -0.56 2.39
CA THR A 106 1.50 -1.71 1.55
C THR A 106 2.56 -1.93 0.48
N VAL A 107 2.78 -3.20 0.14
CA VAL A 107 3.75 -3.62 -0.89
C VAL A 107 3.04 -4.48 -1.91
N ARG A 108 3.21 -4.16 -3.19
CA ARG A 108 2.59 -4.89 -4.29
C ARG A 108 3.50 -4.94 -5.51
N TRP A 109 3.27 -5.93 -6.36
CA TRP A 109 3.87 -5.96 -7.69
C TRP A 109 3.32 -4.83 -8.58
N SER A 110 4.17 -4.34 -9.47
CA SER A 110 3.73 -3.63 -10.68
C SER A 110 2.90 -4.57 -11.56
N ASN A 111 2.08 -3.99 -12.45
CA ASN A 111 1.16 -4.77 -13.28
C ASN A 111 1.89 -5.76 -14.21
N ASP A 112 3.13 -5.43 -14.59
CA ASP A 112 4.02 -6.21 -15.44
C ASP A 112 5.03 -7.07 -14.63
N TYR A 113 4.94 -7.08 -13.29
CA TYR A 113 5.81 -7.83 -12.38
C TYR A 113 7.31 -7.47 -12.46
N SER A 114 7.66 -6.33 -13.05
CA SER A 114 9.04 -5.84 -13.15
C SER A 114 9.52 -5.07 -11.91
N ALA A 115 8.59 -4.60 -11.08
CA ALA A 115 8.90 -3.76 -9.94
C ALA A 115 8.04 -4.08 -8.71
N LEU A 116 8.60 -3.79 -7.54
CA LEU A 116 7.89 -3.70 -6.26
C LEU A 116 7.48 -2.25 -6.03
N ILE A 117 6.23 -2.05 -5.65
CA ILE A 117 5.65 -0.75 -5.35
C ILE A 117 5.28 -0.73 -3.87
N PHE A 118 5.95 0.13 -3.12
CA PHE A 118 5.69 0.42 -1.73
C PHE A 118 4.87 1.70 -1.68
N ILE A 119 3.77 1.67 -0.94
CA ILE A 119 2.92 2.84 -0.71
C ILE A 119 2.85 3.02 0.80
N ASN A 120 3.29 4.17 1.27
CA ASN A 120 3.16 4.56 2.67
C ASN A 120 2.25 5.77 2.79
N THR A 121 1.42 5.77 3.81
CA THR A 121 0.64 6.92 4.24
C THR A 121 0.88 7.13 5.72
N ASP A 122 1.19 8.33 6.13
CA ASP A 122 1.30 8.70 7.54
C ASP A 122 0.38 9.90 7.80
N PHE A 123 -0.54 9.72 8.74
CA PHE A 123 -1.47 10.74 9.20
C PHE A 123 -1.11 11.07 10.63
N PHE A 124 -0.87 12.34 10.95
CA PHE A 124 -0.82 12.74 12.35
C PHE A 124 -1.49 14.07 12.64
N VAL A 125 -2.15 14.13 13.79
CA VAL A 125 -2.74 15.34 14.35
C VAL A 125 -1.80 15.84 15.44
N ASN A 126 -1.27 17.04 15.26
CA ASN A 126 -0.35 17.66 16.21
C ASN A 126 -1.11 18.29 17.40
N GLN A 127 -0.37 18.81 18.39
CA GLN A 127 -0.93 19.50 19.56
C GLN A 127 -1.83 20.70 19.22
N ALA A 128 -1.57 21.37 18.09
CA ALA A 128 -2.36 22.51 17.63
C ALA A 128 -3.66 22.07 16.93
N GLY A 129 -3.91 20.75 16.81
CA GLY A 129 -5.07 20.18 16.12
C GLY A 129 -4.94 20.18 14.60
N SER A 130 -3.77 20.53 14.05
CA SER A 130 -3.52 20.51 12.61
C SER A 130 -3.27 19.07 12.14
N LEU A 131 -4.00 18.67 11.09
CA LEU A 131 -3.78 17.39 10.41
C LEU A 131 -2.63 17.54 9.42
N ASN A 132 -1.65 16.65 9.53
CA ASN A 132 -0.56 16.53 8.55
C ASN A 132 -0.68 15.17 7.88
N VAL A 133 -0.54 15.17 6.55
CA VAL A 133 -0.62 13.96 5.74
C VAL A 133 0.65 13.83 4.94
N PHE A 134 1.32 12.68 5.11
CA PHE A 134 2.46 12.28 4.31
C PHE A 134 2.04 11.08 3.49
N PHE A 135 2.35 11.12 2.20
CA PHE A 135 2.15 10.02 1.28
C PHE A 135 3.47 9.77 0.57
N SER A 136 3.92 8.53 0.52
CA SER A 136 5.07 8.18 -0.30
C SER A 136 4.80 6.97 -1.16
N LYS A 137 5.35 7.01 -2.37
CA LYS A 137 5.36 5.90 -3.32
C LYS A 137 6.81 5.61 -3.68
N VAL A 138 7.30 4.45 -3.27
CA VAL A 138 8.62 3.96 -3.66
C VAL A 138 8.45 2.84 -4.67
N THR A 139 9.13 2.96 -5.80
CA THR A 139 9.15 1.94 -6.85
C THR A 139 10.55 1.37 -6.94
N MET A 140 10.67 0.06 -6.73
CA MET A 140 11.92 -0.68 -6.78
C MET A 140 11.87 -1.62 -7.99
N THR A 141 12.66 -1.32 -9.02
CA THR A 141 12.66 -2.03 -10.31
C THR A 141 13.97 -2.80 -10.45
N LEU A 142 13.88 -4.08 -10.83
CA LEU A 142 15.05 -4.90 -11.09
C LEU A 142 15.30 -4.98 -12.60
N MET A 143 16.46 -4.49 -13.05
CA MET A 143 16.88 -4.49 -14.44
C MET A 143 18.22 -5.20 -14.59
N GLY A 144 18.18 -6.52 -14.80
CA GLY A 144 19.40 -7.32 -14.85
C GLY A 144 20.13 -7.32 -13.50
N SER A 145 21.36 -6.78 -13.47
CA SER A 145 22.17 -6.63 -12.25
C SER A 145 22.06 -5.24 -11.60
N GLN A 146 21.07 -4.44 -12.00
CA GLN A 146 20.80 -3.12 -11.45
C GLN A 146 19.47 -3.10 -10.72
N LEU A 147 19.46 -2.44 -9.57
CA LEU A 147 18.27 -2.15 -8.78
C LEU A 147 18.02 -0.65 -8.80
N LEU A 148 16.93 -0.24 -9.44
CA LEU A 148 16.53 1.16 -9.55
C LEU A 148 15.45 1.44 -8.50
N ILE A 149 15.71 2.39 -7.61
CA ILE A 149 14.76 2.78 -6.57
C ILE A 149 14.37 4.23 -6.80
N LYS A 150 13.07 4.48 -7.00
CA LYS A 150 12.53 5.84 -7.15
C LYS A 150 11.48 6.10 -6.09
N GLY A 151 11.73 7.08 -5.24
CA GLY A 151 10.80 7.56 -4.22
C GLY A 151 10.12 8.84 -4.68
N HIS A 152 8.80 8.91 -4.53
CA HIS A 152 8.03 10.13 -4.57
C HIS A 152 7.45 10.37 -3.17
N TYR A 153 7.72 11.53 -2.61
CA TYR A 153 7.26 11.93 -1.28
C TYR A 153 6.35 13.15 -1.44
N TYR A 154 5.17 13.06 -0.88
CA TYR A 154 4.16 14.10 -0.90
C TYR A 154 3.82 14.45 0.54
N HIS A 155 3.85 15.74 0.88
CA HIS A 155 3.39 16.20 2.17
C HIS A 155 2.46 17.41 2.03
N SER A 156 1.46 17.49 2.91
CA SER A 156 0.61 18.66 3.06
C SER A 156 0.65 19.19 4.48
N ASP A 157 0.85 20.50 4.58
CA ASP A 157 1.06 21.21 5.83
C ASP A 157 -0.29 21.74 6.35
N GLY A 158 -1.29 20.86 6.55
CA GLY A 158 -2.60 21.18 7.13
C GLY A 158 -3.44 22.28 6.44
N SER A 159 -2.90 22.97 5.44
CA SER A 159 -3.58 23.89 4.55
C SER A 159 -3.90 23.15 3.25
N ILE A 160 -5.11 23.36 2.75
CA ILE A 160 -5.68 22.57 1.64
C ILE A 160 -4.97 22.84 0.30
N ASP A 161 -4.13 23.88 0.22
CA ASP A 161 -3.71 24.45 -1.05
C ASP A 161 -2.27 24.09 -1.50
N ASP A 162 -1.36 23.67 -0.60
CA ASP A 162 0.03 23.37 -0.96
C ASP A 162 0.39 21.89 -0.68
N VAL A 163 0.48 21.10 -1.76
CA VAL A 163 1.10 19.76 -1.74
C VAL A 163 2.50 19.90 -2.31
N ASN A 164 3.51 19.63 -1.49
CA ASN A 164 4.90 19.58 -1.93
C ASN A 164 5.25 18.16 -2.40
N GLU A 165 5.97 18.04 -3.52
CA GLU A 165 6.50 16.78 -4.04
C GLU A 165 8.03 16.82 -4.06
N ASP A 166 8.63 15.85 -3.37
CA ASP A 166 10.06 15.54 -3.47
C ASP A 166 10.27 14.21 -4.18
N VAL A 167 11.26 14.16 -5.06
CA VAL A 167 11.62 12.95 -5.82
C VAL A 167 13.06 12.58 -5.55
N ILE A 168 13.28 11.35 -5.11
CA ILE A 168 14.61 10.77 -4.91
C ILE A 168 14.79 9.62 -5.90
N SER A 169 15.93 9.57 -6.59
CA SER A 169 16.27 8.49 -7.51
C SER A 169 17.60 7.86 -7.15
N CYS A 170 17.60 6.56 -6.93
CA CYS A 170 18.79 5.79 -6.59
C CYS A 170 19.04 4.68 -7.61
N VAL A 171 20.31 4.42 -7.87
CA VAL A 171 20.80 3.33 -8.71
C VAL A 171 21.73 2.48 -7.86
N TYR A 172 21.43 1.19 -7.79
CA TYR A 172 22.24 0.22 -7.08
C TYR A 172 22.72 -0.87 -8.03
N HIS A 173 23.91 -1.39 -7.75
CA HIS A 173 24.53 -2.49 -8.45
C HIS A 173 24.68 -3.69 -7.50
N HIS A 174 24.42 -4.88 -8.02
CA HIS A 174 24.63 -6.10 -7.26
C HIS A 174 26.12 -6.26 -6.94
N LYS A 175 26.43 -6.52 -5.67
CA LYS A 175 27.79 -6.74 -5.16
C LYS A 175 28.31 -8.15 -5.46
#